data_AF-A0AAV0AZG1-F1
#
_entry.id   AF-A0AAV0AZG1-F1
#
_cell.length_a   1.000
_cell.length_b   1.000
_cell.length_c   1.000
_cell.angle_alpha   90.00
_cell.angle_beta   90.00
_cell.angle_gamma   90.00
#
_symmetry.space_group_name_H-M   'P 1'
#
loop_
_entity.id
_entity.type
_entity.pdbx_description
1 polymer ?
#
loop_
_entity_poly.entity_id
_entity_poly.type
_entity_poly.pdbx_seq_one_letter_code
_entity_poly.pdbx_strand_id
1 'polypeptide(L)'
;MIYRTPARVLISGLGADELLGGYSQHQPAFLTTSLSSNNWERLLDELAMDLERISTWNLGRDDRMMSWFGLEVRHPLLNRRVIDLLSGLPGLGDNLLLRGLAHGLRLVESCRLPKRAIQFGAQSAKLDGNSKGQAG
;
A
#
# COMPACT_ATOMS: atom_id res chain seq x y z
N MET A 1 21.07 11.71 -18.40
CA MET A 1 21.33 12.76 -17.39
C MET A 1 20.76 12.29 -16.06
N ILE A 2 21.55 12.28 -14.99
CA ILE A 2 21.08 11.83 -13.66
C ILE A 2 20.29 12.97 -13.02
N TYR A 3 19.04 12.72 -12.65
CA TYR A 3 18.21 13.68 -11.92
C TYR A 3 18.76 13.88 -10.50
N ARG A 4 18.85 15.14 -10.04
CA ARG A 4 19.26 15.51 -8.68
C ARG A 4 18.20 16.41 -8.07
N THR A 5 17.79 16.10 -6.84
CA THR A 5 16.83 16.91 -6.08
C THR A 5 17.49 17.45 -4.81
N PRO A 6 17.23 18.72 -4.43
CA PRO A 6 17.67 19.26 -3.14
C PRO A 6 16.74 18.83 -1.98
N ALA A 7 15.62 18.15 -2.26
CA ALA A 7 14.66 17.75 -1.24
C ALA A 7 15.28 16.80 -0.21
N ARG A 8 15.12 17.14 1.08
CA ARG A 8 15.54 16.32 2.22
C ARG A 8 14.41 15.52 2.85
N VAL A 9 13.17 15.90 2.55
CA VAL A 9 11.97 15.25 3.04
C VAL A 9 11.19 14.71 1.85
N LEU A 10 10.83 13.44 1.91
CA LEU A 10 10.01 12.74 0.91
C LEU A 10 8.68 12.35 1.53
N ILE A 11 7.64 12.27 0.70
CA ILE A 11 6.33 11.77 1.10
C ILE A 11 6.13 10.42 0.40
N SER A 12 5.81 9.39 1.18
CA SER A 12 5.56 8.04 0.69
C SER A 12 4.10 7.63 0.90
N GLY A 13 3.55 6.93 -0.09
CA GLY A 13 2.22 6.29 -0.01
C GLY A 13 2.23 4.91 0.65
N LEU A 14 3.36 4.49 1.23
CA LEU A 14 3.45 3.24 2.00
C LEU A 14 2.41 3.22 3.13
N GLY A 15 1.78 2.05 3.35
CA GLY A 15 0.66 1.88 4.28
C GLY A 15 -0.70 1.87 3.60
N ALA A 16 -0.81 2.32 2.34
CA ALA A 16 -2.07 2.30 1.60
C ALA A 16 -2.63 0.88 1.46
N ASP A 17 -1.80 -0.06 1.02
CA ASP A 17 -2.24 -1.43 0.74
C ASP A 17 -2.60 -2.18 2.02
N GLU A 18 -1.87 -1.95 3.11
CA GLU A 18 -2.13 -2.52 4.44
C GLU A 18 -3.42 -1.96 5.05
N LEU A 19 -3.73 -0.68 4.85
CA LEU A 19 -4.93 -0.03 5.42
C LEU A 19 -6.20 -0.27 4.61
N LEU A 20 -6.07 -0.38 3.28
CA LEU A 20 -7.20 -0.31 2.35
C LEU A 20 -7.35 -1.56 1.48
N GLY A 21 -6.69 -2.64 1.86
CA GLY A 21 -6.89 -3.95 1.27
C GLY A 21 -6.28 -4.07 -0.13
N GLY A 22 -5.13 -3.45 -0.36
CA GLY A 22 -4.50 -3.35 -1.68
C GLY A 22 -3.65 -4.56 -2.07
N TYR A 23 -3.48 -5.56 -1.20
CA TYR A 23 -2.81 -6.80 -1.55
C TYR A 23 -3.79 -7.79 -2.18
N SER A 24 -3.33 -8.52 -3.21
CA SER A 24 -4.16 -9.53 -3.89
C SER A 24 -4.65 -10.63 -2.94
N GLN A 25 -3.90 -10.90 -1.87
CA GLN A 25 -4.29 -11.83 -0.79
C GLN A 25 -5.58 -11.42 -0.07
N HIS A 26 -5.93 -10.12 -0.08
CA HIS A 26 -7.16 -9.64 0.54
C HIS A 26 -8.39 -9.82 -0.35
N GLN A 27 -8.23 -9.97 -1.67
CA GLN A 27 -9.36 -10.08 -2.62
C GLN A 27 -10.32 -11.23 -2.31
N PRO A 28 -9.86 -12.47 -2.00
CA PRO A 28 -10.78 -13.55 -1.66
C PRO A 28 -11.62 -13.26 -0.42
N ALA A 29 -11.03 -12.58 0.59
CA ALA A 29 -11.76 -12.15 1.77
C ALA A 29 -12.83 -11.12 1.41
N PHE A 30 -12.50 -10.09 0.60
CA PHE A 30 -13.49 -9.09 0.15
C PHE A 30 -14.61 -9.64 -0.73
N LEU A 31 -14.34 -10.63 -1.58
CA LEU A 31 -15.36 -11.23 -2.44
C LEU A 31 -16.31 -12.15 -1.68
N THR A 32 -15.86 -12.70 -0.55
CA THR A 32 -16.62 -13.66 0.27
C THR A 32 -17.29 -13.02 1.48
N THR A 33 -16.90 -11.80 1.88
CA THR A 33 -17.51 -11.03 2.97
C THR A 33 -18.95 -10.58 2.71
N SER A 34 -19.38 -10.52 1.44
CA SER A 34 -20.74 -10.18 1.03
C SER A 34 -21.83 -11.14 1.59
N LEU A 35 -21.45 -12.32 2.08
CA LEU A 35 -22.40 -13.41 2.39
C LEU A 35 -22.37 -13.93 3.84
N SER A 36 -21.43 -13.51 4.69
CA SER A 36 -21.35 -13.98 6.10
C SER A 36 -20.57 -13.04 7.00
N SER A 37 -21.13 -12.70 8.17
CA SER A 37 -20.52 -11.86 9.21
C SER A 37 -19.13 -12.34 9.65
N ASN A 38 -18.89 -13.65 9.61
CA ASN A 38 -17.63 -14.27 10.04
C ASN A 38 -16.45 -13.99 9.09
N ASN A 39 -16.72 -13.57 7.85
CA ASN A 39 -15.66 -13.26 6.88
C ASN A 39 -15.15 -11.82 7.05
N TRP A 40 -15.99 -10.92 7.59
CA TRP A 40 -15.63 -9.52 7.82
C TRP A 40 -14.60 -9.38 8.95
N GLU A 41 -14.81 -10.11 10.05
CA GLU A 41 -13.87 -10.16 11.17
C GLU A 41 -12.50 -10.70 10.73
N ARG A 42 -12.49 -11.76 9.91
CA ARG A 42 -11.25 -12.33 9.38
C ARG A 42 -10.44 -11.36 8.53
N LEU A 43 -11.13 -10.58 7.69
CA LEU A 43 -10.47 -9.54 6.90
C LEU A 43 -9.88 -8.45 7.80
N LEU A 44 -10.60 -8.02 8.83
CA LEU A 44 -10.09 -7.04 9.80
C LEU A 44 -8.86 -7.58 10.53
N ASP A 45 -8.85 -8.85 10.92
CA ASP A 45 -7.70 -9.50 11.54
C ASP A 45 -6.50 -9.55 10.58
N GLU A 46 -6.72 -9.89 9.30
CA GLU A 46 -5.66 -9.88 8.29
C GLU A 46 -5.05 -8.48 8.09
N LEU A 47 -5.89 -7.45 7.96
CA LEU A 47 -5.42 -6.06 7.84
C LEU A 47 -4.68 -5.59 9.10
N ALA A 48 -5.18 -5.97 10.29
CA ALA A 48 -4.52 -5.65 11.55
C ALA A 48 -3.14 -6.32 11.66
N MET A 49 -3.03 -7.60 11.28
CA MET A 49 -1.75 -8.31 11.23
C MET A 49 -0.77 -7.67 10.24
N ASP A 50 -1.23 -7.26 9.07
CA ASP A 50 -0.39 -6.59 8.06
C ASP A 50 0.12 -5.23 8.58
N LEU A 51 -0.74 -4.47 9.27
CA LEU A 51 -0.36 -3.22 9.93
C LEU A 51 0.66 -3.41 11.05
N GLU A 52 0.52 -4.41 11.90
CA GLU A 52 1.50 -4.72 12.96
C GLU A 52 2.88 -5.04 12.38
N ARG A 53 2.91 -5.73 11.23
CA ARG A 53 4.15 -6.15 10.56
C ARG A 53 4.83 -5.05 9.76
N ILE A 54 4.13 -3.98 9.39
CA ILE A 54 4.66 -2.94 8.50
C ILE A 54 5.97 -2.30 9.02
N SER A 55 6.09 -2.19 10.35
CA SER A 55 7.24 -1.64 11.05
C SER A 55 8.53 -2.41 10.77
N THR A 56 8.46 -3.73 10.78
CA THR A 56 9.61 -4.62 10.68
C THR A 56 9.94 -4.99 9.24
N TRP A 57 8.93 -5.11 8.38
CA TRP A 57 9.10 -5.57 6.99
C TRP A 57 9.44 -4.44 6.02
N ASN A 58 8.64 -3.37 6.04
CA ASN A 58 8.75 -2.30 5.06
C ASN A 58 9.48 -1.09 5.65
N LEU A 59 8.98 -0.56 6.77
CA LEU A 59 9.51 0.68 7.36
C LEU A 59 10.97 0.54 7.80
N GLY A 60 11.32 -0.52 8.53
CA GLY A 60 12.68 -0.69 9.03
C GLY A 60 13.73 -0.77 7.92
N ARG A 61 13.43 -1.42 6.79
CA ARG A 61 14.33 -1.47 5.62
C ARG A 61 14.45 -0.11 4.96
N ASP A 62 13.31 0.50 4.66
CA ASP A 62 13.24 1.74 3.89
C ASP A 62 13.86 2.90 4.69
N ASP A 63 13.61 2.97 5.99
CA ASP A 63 14.19 3.98 6.88
C ASP A 63 15.71 3.94 6.92
N ARG A 64 16.31 2.75 7.05
CA ARG A 64 17.78 2.59 7.02
C ARG A 64 18.38 3.05 5.70
N MET A 65 17.74 2.69 4.58
CA MET A 65 18.19 3.10 3.25
C MET A 65 18.07 4.60 3.03
N MET A 66 16.98 5.23 3.48
CA MET A 66 16.75 6.66 3.30
C MET A 66 17.64 7.50 4.22
N SER A 67 17.81 7.06 5.47
CA SER A 67 18.72 7.67 6.44
C SER A 67 20.17 7.68 5.94
N TRP A 68 20.61 6.64 5.24
CA TRP A 68 21.93 6.60 4.60
C TRP A 68 22.16 7.76 3.62
N PHE A 69 21.11 8.20 2.92
CA PHE A 69 21.15 9.35 2.02
C PHE A 69 20.86 10.70 2.71
N GLY A 70 20.68 10.71 4.04
CA GLY A 70 20.29 11.90 4.79
C GLY A 70 18.91 12.42 4.38
N LEU A 71 17.98 11.49 4.11
CA LEU A 71 16.59 11.77 3.73
C LEU A 71 15.64 11.33 4.84
N GLU A 72 14.64 12.15 5.12
CA GLU A 72 13.49 11.80 5.97
C GLU A 72 12.32 11.42 5.08
N VAL A 73 11.67 10.29 5.36
CA VAL A 73 10.43 9.90 4.66
C VAL A 73 9.24 10.02 5.62
N ARG A 74 8.20 10.71 5.17
CA ARG A 74 6.94 10.85 5.89
C ARG A 74 5.88 9.94 5.28
N HIS A 75 5.08 9.32 6.14
CA HIS A 75 4.03 8.38 5.78
C HIS A 75 2.66 8.90 6.23
N PRO A 76 2.00 9.80 5.48
CA PRO A 76 0.73 10.41 5.89
C PRO A 76 -0.38 9.39 6.18
N LEU A 77 -0.39 8.27 5.45
CA LEU A 77 -1.40 7.22 5.63
C LEU A 77 -1.23 6.46 6.96
N LEU A 78 -0.01 6.40 7.50
CA LEU A 78 0.27 5.81 8.81
C LEU A 78 0.07 6.81 9.97
N ASN A 79 -0.48 8.00 9.69
CA ASN A 79 -0.85 8.92 10.75
C ASN A 79 -2.00 8.34 11.58
N ARG A 80 -1.90 8.44 12.91
CA ARG A 80 -2.91 7.88 13.82
C ARG A 80 -4.34 8.32 13.49
N ARG A 81 -4.56 9.60 13.17
CA ARG A 81 -5.91 10.11 12.84
C ARG A 81 -6.44 9.54 11.53
N VAL A 82 -5.56 9.27 10.56
CA VAL A 82 -5.94 8.64 9.30
C VAL A 82 -6.29 7.18 9.53
N ILE A 83 -5.48 6.47 10.32
CA ILE A 83 -5.76 5.08 10.71
C ILE A 83 -7.12 5.01 11.42
N ASP A 84 -7.34 5.83 12.46
CA ASP A 84 -8.60 5.86 13.21
C ASP A 84 -9.82 6.14 12.31
N LEU A 85 -9.68 7.08 11.36
CA LEU A 85 -10.73 7.38 10.39
C LEU A 85 -11.03 6.16 9.49
N LEU A 86 -9.99 5.54 8.93
CA LEU A 86 -10.14 4.42 7.99
C LEU A 86 -10.66 3.16 8.68
N SER A 87 -10.28 2.91 9.94
CA SER A 87 -10.81 1.80 10.74
C SER A 87 -12.32 1.91 11.01
N GLY A 88 -12.89 3.12 10.92
CA GLY A 88 -14.34 3.34 11.05
C GLY A 88 -15.12 3.21 9.75
N LEU A 89 -14.45 3.04 8.60
CA LEU A 89 -15.10 2.93 7.29
C LEU A 89 -15.28 1.46 6.89
N PRO A 90 -16.31 1.14 6.07
CA PRO A 90 -16.38 -0.17 5.45
C PRO A 90 -15.17 -0.34 4.54
N GLY A 91 -14.34 -1.33 4.85
CA GLY A 91 -13.26 -1.77 3.98
C GLY A 91 -13.85 -2.34 2.69
N LEU A 92 -13.60 -1.67 1.58
CA LEU A 92 -14.07 -2.09 0.25
C LEU A 92 -13.00 -2.91 -0.51
N GLY A 93 -11.76 -2.93 -0.02
CA GLY A 93 -10.65 -3.64 -0.66
C GLY A 93 -10.16 -3.00 -1.94
N ASP A 94 -9.07 -3.55 -2.48
CA ASP A 94 -8.40 -3.11 -3.73
C ASP A 94 -8.20 -1.58 -3.83
N ASN A 95 -7.94 -0.95 -2.68
CA ASN A 95 -7.79 0.50 -2.56
C ASN A 95 -9.00 1.28 -3.13
N LEU A 96 -10.21 0.71 -3.16
CA LEU A 96 -11.40 1.34 -3.76
C LEU A 96 -11.73 2.70 -3.15
N LEU A 97 -11.55 2.87 -1.83
CA LEU A 97 -11.72 4.16 -1.16
C LEU A 97 -10.72 5.20 -1.69
N LEU A 98 -9.45 4.81 -1.89
CA LEU A 98 -8.41 5.66 -2.49
C LEU A 98 -8.75 6.00 -3.94
N ARG A 99 -9.26 5.04 -4.72
CA ARG A 99 -9.69 5.27 -6.11
C ARG A 99 -10.87 6.23 -6.19
N GLY A 100 -11.85 6.09 -5.29
CA GLY A 100 -12.98 7.01 -5.16
C GLY A 100 -12.52 8.43 -4.79
N LEU A 101 -11.62 8.55 -3.82
CA LEU A 101 -11.02 9.83 -3.44
C LEU A 101 -10.26 10.46 -4.60
N ALA A 102 -9.42 9.69 -5.30
CA ALA A 102 -8.67 10.15 -6.46
C ALA A 102 -9.61 10.62 -7.58
N HIS A 103 -10.73 9.94 -7.80
CA HIS A 103 -11.75 10.36 -8.74
C HIS A 103 -12.37 11.71 -8.34
N GLY A 104 -12.74 11.89 -7.07
CA GLY A 104 -13.24 13.16 -6.53
C GLY A 104 -12.24 14.32 -6.66
N LEU A 105 -10.94 14.03 -6.55
CA LEU A 105 -9.83 14.98 -6.77
C LEU A 105 -9.47 15.17 -8.25
N ARG A 106 -10.23 14.59 -9.19
CA ARG A 106 -10.01 14.66 -10.64
C ARG A 106 -8.68 14.03 -11.10
N LEU A 107 -8.13 13.09 -10.34
CA LEU A 107 -6.98 12.26 -10.71
C LEU A 107 -7.46 11.04 -11.52
N VAL A 108 -8.12 11.29 -12.66
CA VAL A 108 -8.90 10.30 -13.42
C VAL A 108 -8.03 9.15 -13.96
N GLU A 109 -6.80 9.44 -14.36
CA GLU A 109 -5.88 8.39 -14.81
C GLU A 109 -5.42 7.52 -13.64
N SER A 110 -5.01 8.16 -12.53
CA SER A 110 -4.47 7.47 -11.36
C SER A 110 -5.49 6.53 -10.71
N CYS A 111 -6.78 6.89 -10.71
CA CYS A 111 -7.80 6.04 -10.09
C CYS A 111 -8.05 4.72 -10.86
N ARG A 112 -7.64 4.64 -12.13
CA ARG A 112 -7.82 3.47 -13.00
C ARG A 112 -6.60 2.56 -13.10
N LEU A 113 -5.43 3.03 -12.68
CA LEU A 113 -4.20 2.26 -12.80
C LEU A 113 -4.28 0.99 -11.94
N PRO A 114 -3.90 -0.19 -12.47
CA PRO A 114 -3.81 -1.40 -11.67
C PRO A 114 -2.73 -1.22 -10.60
N LYS A 115 -2.95 -1.82 -9.42
CA LYS A 115 -1.94 -1.83 -8.35
C LYS A 115 -0.68 -2.53 -8.86
N ARG A 116 0.48 -1.89 -8.69
CA ARG A 116 1.78 -2.45 -9.07
C ARG A 116 2.80 -2.17 -7.98
N ALA A 117 3.35 -3.22 -7.38
CA ALA A 117 4.43 -3.06 -6.42
C ALA A 117 5.67 -2.47 -7.10
N ILE A 118 6.45 -1.69 -6.35
CA ILE A 118 7.57 -0.90 -6.90
C ILE A 118 8.60 -1.77 -7.62
N GLN A 119 8.88 -2.97 -7.12
CA GLN A 119 9.84 -3.90 -7.74
C GLN A 119 9.39 -4.40 -9.12
N PHE A 120 8.09 -4.45 -9.38
CA PHE A 120 7.54 -4.82 -10.69
C PHE A 120 7.52 -3.60 -11.62
N GLY A 121 7.18 -2.42 -11.10
CA GLY A 121 7.19 -1.17 -11.86
C GLY A 121 8.59 -0.76 -12.32
N ALA A 122 9.59 -0.95 -11.45
CA ALA A 122 11.00 -0.68 -11.75
C ALA A 122 11.70 -1.81 -12.53
N GLN A 123 10.97 -2.91 -12.83
CA GLN A 123 11.49 -4.13 -13.45
C GLN A 123 12.65 -4.80 -12.68
N SER A 124 12.88 -4.42 -11.43
CA SER A 124 13.95 -4.97 -10.58
C SER A 124 13.71 -6.44 -10.25
N ALA A 125 12.47 -6.90 -10.24
CA ALA A 125 12.11 -8.30 -10.05
C ALA A 125 12.58 -9.24 -11.19
N LYS A 126 12.99 -8.70 -12.35
CA LYS A 126 13.53 -9.47 -13.49
C LYS A 126 15.06 -9.52 -13.53
N LEU A 127 15.75 -8.79 -12.66
CA LEU A 127 17.20 -8.72 -12.63
C LEU A 127 17.84 -9.98 -12.03
N ASP A 128 17.09 -10.70 -11.20
CA ASP A 128 17.46 -12.05 -10.77
C ASP A 128 17.06 -13.02 -11.89
N GLY A 129 18.03 -13.39 -12.73
CA GLY A 129 17.85 -14.10 -14.00
C GLY A 129 17.27 -15.52 -13.95
N ASN A 130 16.43 -15.86 -12.96
CA ASN A 130 15.86 -17.19 -12.83
C ASN A 130 14.49 -17.20 -12.12
N SER A 131 13.47 -16.55 -12.69
CA SER A 131 12.06 -16.94 -12.43
C SER A 131 11.08 -16.29 -13.41
N LYS A 132 10.21 -17.11 -13.99
CA LYS A 132 9.05 -16.68 -14.77
C LYS A 132 8.08 -15.97 -13.82
N GLY A 133 8.04 -14.64 -13.86
CA GLY A 133 7.06 -13.86 -13.11
C GLY A 133 5.64 -14.10 -13.63
N GLN A 134 4.81 -14.78 -12.84
CA GLN A 134 3.36 -14.69 -12.96
C GLN A 134 2.92 -13.35 -12.39
N ALA A 135 2.16 -12.58 -13.18
CA ALA A 135 1.51 -11.37 -12.75
C ALA A 135 0.39 -11.72 -11.77
N GLY A 136 0.46 -11.17 -10.56
CA GLY A 136 -0.66 -11.08 -9.63
C GLY A 136 -1.32 -9.70 -9.73
#